data_AF-A0A7W1C2F1-F1
#
_entry.id   AF-A0A7W1C2F1-F1
#
_cell.length_a   1.000
_cell.length_b   1.000
_cell.length_c   1.000
_cell.angle_alpha   90.00
_cell.angle_beta   90.00
_cell.angle_gamma   90.00
#
_symmetry.space_group_name_H-M   'P 1'
#
loop_
_entity.id
_entity.type
_entity.pdbx_description
1 polymer ?
#
loop_
_entity_poly.entity_id
_entity_poly.type
_entity_poly.pdbx_seq_one_letter_code
_entity_poly.pdbx_strand_id
1 'polypeptide(L)'
;MLLSFAGVANAQDRSVVRPLGPVTARTAEPVSVAGVRPLPGGVLVNEAAKRRVILFDGQLATYSVVADSTAETGNAYGGRFGGLIAYHGDSSLFVDPASLSMLVVDPSGKIARVMSVPRSQDATMLAGGMGGVTYDGRGGIVYRGMFRPQFRGGGGSGRQTGGVFTPPDIPDSAPLLRIDLATRRVDTLGYIKTPKVKLDVSRTDDGGISMRSQVNPLPVIDEWAVLHDGTIAFVRGLDYHIDWIGPDGAKTSSAKVSFDWQRMTDDDKVAFIDSLRAARERMGDGAPGIAMLGSALGASEAMMGAAAPSIQIMTGPGGGGGGGGGGGRRQGAGPPGAGGGQGRMNAHQVSFVDPSELPDYKPAFFAGAVRADAQGNLWIRTIPTKAIPGGPVYDVIDRNGALVERVQIPAGRTIIEFGPNGAVYMVAREGTNSYLEKASIR
;
A
#
# COMPACT_ATOMS: atom_id res chain seq x y z
N MET A 1 33.59 -28.77 27.74
CA MET A 1 33.76 -27.39 27.24
C MET A 1 33.63 -27.46 25.72
N LEU A 2 32.40 -27.37 25.20
CA LEU A 2 32.13 -27.37 23.76
C LEU A 2 32.29 -25.94 23.26
N LEU A 3 33.31 -25.69 22.43
CA LEU A 3 33.44 -24.44 21.70
C LEU A 3 32.41 -24.43 20.56
N SER A 4 31.41 -23.58 20.67
CA SER A 4 30.56 -23.19 19.54
C SER A 4 31.35 -22.26 18.63
N PHE A 5 31.68 -22.71 17.42
CA PHE A 5 32.11 -21.82 16.35
C PHE A 5 30.89 -21.04 15.86
N ALA A 6 30.77 -19.78 16.26
CA ALA A 6 29.89 -18.83 15.60
C ALA A 6 30.46 -18.58 14.20
N GLY A 7 29.76 -19.06 13.17
CA GLY A 7 30.09 -18.74 11.78
C GLY A 7 29.95 -17.24 11.56
N VAL A 8 31.04 -16.59 11.16
CA VAL A 8 31.01 -15.23 10.65
C VAL A 8 30.22 -15.29 9.34
N ALA A 9 28.99 -14.78 9.34
CA ALA A 9 28.22 -14.62 8.12
C ALA A 9 29.04 -13.76 7.16
N ASN A 10 29.35 -14.28 5.98
CA ASN A 10 29.89 -13.49 4.88
C ASN A 10 28.84 -12.45 4.49
N ALA A 11 28.90 -11.28 5.12
CA ALA A 11 28.14 -10.13 4.68
C ALA A 11 28.68 -9.76 3.29
N GLN A 12 27.85 -9.92 2.26
CA GLN A 12 28.21 -9.48 0.92
C GLN A 12 28.51 -7.97 0.94
N ASP A 13 29.55 -7.55 0.23
CA ASP A 13 29.86 -6.14 0.08
C ASP A 13 28.67 -5.41 -0.60
N ARG A 14 28.08 -4.46 0.12
CA ARG A 14 26.98 -3.62 -0.37
C ARG A 14 27.38 -2.78 -1.59
N SER A 15 28.67 -2.63 -1.89
CA SER A 15 29.14 -1.87 -3.05
C SER A 15 28.72 -2.51 -4.39
N VAL A 16 28.51 -3.83 -4.41
CA VAL A 16 28.17 -4.55 -5.64
C VAL A 16 26.66 -4.50 -5.87
N VAL A 17 26.26 -3.78 -6.92
CA VAL A 17 24.87 -3.72 -7.38
C VAL A 17 24.82 -4.24 -8.81
N ARG A 18 24.01 -5.26 -9.06
CA ARG A 18 23.81 -5.78 -10.43
C ARG A 18 22.51 -5.23 -11.04
N PRO A 19 22.41 -5.13 -12.37
CA PRO A 19 21.12 -4.84 -13.01
C PRO A 19 20.15 -6.02 -12.87
N LEU A 20 18.85 -5.73 -12.92
CA LEU A 20 17.80 -6.71 -13.17
C LEU A 20 18.04 -7.41 -14.53
N GLY A 21 17.56 -8.65 -14.66
CA GLY A 21 17.50 -9.34 -15.95
C GLY A 21 16.65 -8.60 -16.99
N PRO A 22 16.74 -9.01 -18.26
CA PRO A 22 16.09 -8.31 -19.37
C PRO A 22 14.56 -8.31 -19.25
N VAL A 23 13.93 -7.26 -19.80
CA VAL A 23 12.49 -7.25 -20.06
C VAL A 23 12.20 -8.22 -21.20
N THR A 24 11.36 -9.20 -20.94
CA THR A 24 10.99 -10.27 -21.87
C THR A 24 9.63 -10.05 -22.53
N ALA A 25 8.76 -9.22 -21.92
CA ALA A 25 7.43 -8.92 -22.45
C ALA A 25 6.92 -7.56 -21.92
N ARG A 26 6.04 -6.93 -22.70
CA ARG A 26 5.42 -5.63 -22.37
C ARG A 26 4.04 -5.52 -23.01
N THR A 27 3.09 -4.89 -22.32
CA THR A 27 1.77 -4.60 -22.90
C THR A 27 1.89 -3.62 -24.07
N ALA A 28 1.19 -3.90 -25.17
CA ALA A 28 1.17 -3.02 -26.35
C ALA A 28 0.48 -1.67 -26.05
N GLU A 29 -0.57 -1.69 -25.23
CA GLU A 29 -1.33 -0.52 -24.85
C GLU A 29 -1.06 -0.12 -23.39
N PRO A 30 -1.28 1.15 -23.03
CA PRO A 30 -1.27 1.59 -21.64
C PRO A 30 -2.33 0.88 -20.80
N VAL A 31 -1.93 0.42 -19.61
CA VAL A 31 -2.79 -0.24 -18.62
C VAL A 31 -2.55 0.42 -17.26
N SER A 32 -3.62 0.86 -16.60
CA SER A 32 -3.56 1.43 -15.24
C SER A 32 -3.48 0.31 -14.21
N VAL A 33 -2.29 -0.24 -14.00
CA VAL A 33 -2.06 -1.41 -13.14
C VAL A 33 -2.20 -1.03 -11.66
N ALA A 34 -3.23 -1.57 -11.01
CA ALA A 34 -3.46 -1.44 -9.57
C ALA A 34 -3.04 -2.69 -8.78
N GLY A 35 -3.00 -3.84 -9.42
CA GLY A 35 -2.60 -5.11 -8.82
C GLY A 35 -2.38 -6.17 -9.89
N VAL A 36 -1.49 -7.12 -9.62
CA VAL A 36 -1.07 -8.16 -10.56
C VAL A 36 -1.09 -9.50 -9.85
N ARG A 37 -1.58 -10.54 -10.51
CA ARG A 37 -1.53 -11.91 -10.02
C ARG A 37 -1.02 -12.84 -11.13
N PRO A 38 0.26 -13.21 -11.09
CA PRO A 38 0.83 -14.18 -12.03
C PRO A 38 0.19 -15.54 -11.84
N LEU A 39 -0.12 -16.20 -12.96
CA LEU A 39 -0.71 -17.54 -13.04
C LEU A 39 0.16 -18.42 -13.94
N PRO A 40 0.03 -19.75 -13.90
CA PRO A 40 0.81 -20.63 -14.78
C PRO A 40 0.66 -20.31 -16.29
N GLY A 41 -0.54 -19.91 -16.72
CA GLY A 41 -0.84 -19.63 -18.14
C GLY A 41 -0.85 -18.16 -18.55
N GLY A 42 -0.69 -17.23 -17.61
CA GLY A 42 -0.92 -15.80 -17.89
C GLY A 42 -0.80 -14.93 -16.65
N VAL A 43 -1.40 -13.76 -16.71
CA VAL A 43 -1.39 -12.82 -15.58
C VAL A 43 -2.71 -12.07 -15.47
N LEU A 44 -3.33 -12.14 -14.29
CA LEU A 44 -4.47 -11.29 -13.97
C LEU A 44 -3.97 -9.91 -13.59
N VAL A 45 -4.64 -8.88 -14.10
CA VAL A 45 -4.35 -7.47 -13.84
C VAL A 45 -5.63 -6.78 -13.41
N ASN A 46 -5.57 -6.11 -12.27
CA ASN A 46 -6.58 -5.15 -11.86
C ASN A 46 -6.28 -3.80 -12.54
N GLU A 47 -7.11 -3.40 -13.49
CA GLU A 47 -7.04 -2.11 -14.16
C GLU A 47 -8.04 -1.12 -13.54
N ALA A 48 -7.57 -0.37 -12.53
CA ALA A 48 -8.45 0.45 -11.71
C ALA A 48 -9.12 1.60 -12.47
N ALA A 49 -8.39 2.27 -13.39
CA ALA A 49 -8.94 3.40 -14.14
C ALA A 49 -10.15 3.03 -15.00
N LYS A 50 -10.14 1.82 -15.59
CA LYS A 50 -11.26 1.29 -16.37
C LYS A 50 -12.19 0.38 -15.57
N ARG A 51 -11.90 0.16 -14.28
CA ARG A 51 -12.65 -0.72 -13.36
C ARG A 51 -12.91 -2.10 -13.98
N ARG A 52 -11.82 -2.76 -14.36
CA ARG A 52 -11.88 -4.12 -14.91
C ARG A 52 -10.72 -4.97 -14.41
N VAL A 53 -10.97 -6.27 -14.32
CA VAL A 53 -9.95 -7.32 -14.17
C VAL A 53 -9.77 -7.96 -15.54
N ILE A 54 -8.53 -8.00 -16.02
CA ILE A 54 -8.17 -8.58 -17.32
C ILE A 54 -7.15 -9.69 -17.12
N LEU A 55 -7.25 -10.74 -17.94
CA LEU A 55 -6.29 -11.83 -17.97
C LEU A 55 -5.45 -11.70 -19.24
N PHE A 56 -4.18 -11.32 -19.10
CA PHE A 56 -3.22 -11.36 -20.21
C PHE A 56 -2.63 -12.76 -20.37
N ASP A 57 -2.24 -13.09 -21.61
CA ASP A 57 -1.34 -14.22 -21.87
C ASP A 57 0.05 -14.01 -21.22
N GLY A 58 0.87 -15.07 -21.21
CA GLY A 58 2.20 -15.05 -20.60
C GLY A 58 3.23 -14.12 -21.26
N GLN A 59 2.92 -13.57 -22.44
CA GLN A 59 3.72 -12.63 -23.23
C GLN A 59 3.16 -11.19 -23.18
N LEU A 60 2.09 -10.96 -22.41
CA LEU A 60 1.40 -9.67 -22.31
C LEU A 60 0.87 -9.14 -23.66
N ALA A 61 0.65 -10.03 -24.64
CA ALA A 61 0.30 -9.63 -26.00
C ALA A 61 -1.21 -9.45 -26.18
N THR A 62 -1.99 -10.39 -25.66
CA THR A 62 -3.46 -10.40 -25.74
C THR A 62 -4.08 -10.55 -24.37
N TYR A 63 -5.33 -10.07 -24.20
CA TYR A 63 -6.08 -10.23 -22.96
C TYR A 63 -7.55 -10.56 -23.19
N SER A 64 -8.16 -11.20 -22.20
CA SER A 64 -9.62 -11.29 -22.04
C SER A 64 -10.09 -10.46 -20.83
N VAL A 65 -11.35 -10.04 -20.84
CA VAL A 65 -11.99 -9.36 -19.70
C VAL A 65 -12.63 -10.42 -18.80
N VAL A 66 -12.23 -10.43 -17.53
CA VAL A 66 -12.70 -11.39 -16.51
C VAL A 66 -13.87 -10.83 -15.70
N ALA A 67 -13.76 -9.56 -15.32
CA ALA A 67 -14.76 -8.84 -14.54
C ALA A 67 -14.68 -7.35 -14.88
N ASP A 68 -15.80 -6.65 -14.98
CA ASP A 68 -15.84 -5.20 -15.20
C ASP A 68 -17.12 -4.57 -14.63
N SER A 69 -17.30 -3.27 -14.88
CA SER A 69 -18.48 -2.54 -14.43
C SER A 69 -19.65 -2.59 -15.43
N THR A 70 -19.70 -3.59 -16.32
CA THR A 70 -20.72 -3.71 -17.37
C THR A 70 -21.68 -4.86 -17.08
N ALA A 71 -22.84 -4.87 -17.76
CA ALA A 71 -23.85 -5.91 -17.55
C ALA A 71 -23.38 -7.29 -18.04
N GLU A 72 -22.45 -7.30 -19.00
CA GLU A 72 -21.85 -8.47 -19.64
C GLU A 72 -21.11 -9.35 -18.63
N THR A 73 -20.49 -8.75 -17.61
CA THR A 73 -19.89 -9.47 -16.49
C THR A 73 -20.75 -9.48 -15.22
N GLY A 74 -22.00 -9.00 -15.31
CA GLY A 74 -22.90 -8.87 -14.17
C GLY A 74 -22.53 -7.75 -13.20
N ASN A 75 -21.83 -6.71 -13.67
CA ASN A 75 -21.28 -5.61 -12.87
C ASN A 75 -20.35 -6.11 -11.75
N ALA A 76 -19.49 -7.07 -12.09
CA ALA A 76 -18.60 -7.75 -11.17
C ALA A 76 -17.54 -6.82 -10.53
N TYR A 77 -17.29 -5.65 -11.13
CA TYR A 77 -16.44 -4.60 -10.56
C TYR A 77 -17.29 -3.39 -10.13
N GLY A 78 -17.36 -3.15 -8.81
CA GLY A 78 -18.15 -2.08 -8.21
C GLY A 78 -17.59 -0.67 -8.34
N GLY A 79 -18.21 0.27 -7.62
CA GLY A 79 -17.85 1.70 -7.66
C GLY A 79 -16.57 2.08 -6.89
N ARG A 80 -15.90 1.12 -6.23
CA ARG A 80 -14.72 1.36 -5.39
C ARG A 80 -13.52 0.58 -5.92
N PHE A 81 -12.33 0.97 -5.46
CA PHE A 81 -11.10 0.21 -5.71
C PHE A 81 -11.27 -1.24 -5.23
N GLY A 82 -11.03 -2.21 -6.11
CA GLY A 82 -11.03 -3.63 -5.76
C GLY A 82 -9.62 -4.17 -5.56
N GLY A 83 -9.50 -5.32 -4.88
CA GLY A 83 -8.22 -5.96 -4.59
C GLY A 83 -8.08 -7.31 -5.28
N LEU A 84 -6.88 -7.63 -5.78
CA LEU A 84 -6.56 -8.91 -6.40
C LEU A 84 -5.59 -9.68 -5.50
N ILE A 85 -5.93 -10.90 -5.11
CA ILE A 85 -5.19 -11.71 -4.12
C ILE A 85 -5.05 -13.14 -4.67
N ALA A 86 -3.92 -13.79 -4.43
CA ALA A 86 -3.80 -15.24 -4.65
C ALA A 86 -4.81 -16.03 -3.79
N TYR A 87 -5.22 -17.21 -4.24
CA TYR A 87 -6.16 -18.06 -3.51
C TYR A 87 -6.00 -19.52 -3.90
N HIS A 88 -6.17 -20.44 -2.93
CA HIS A 88 -6.07 -21.91 -3.07
C HIS A 88 -5.62 -22.44 -4.44
N GLY A 89 -4.38 -22.94 -4.50
CA GLY A 89 -3.75 -23.36 -5.75
C GLY A 89 -3.55 -22.15 -6.68
N ASP A 90 -3.97 -22.28 -7.93
CA ASP A 90 -3.80 -21.25 -8.96
C ASP A 90 -5.01 -20.30 -9.07
N SER A 91 -5.97 -20.38 -8.14
CA SER A 91 -7.11 -19.47 -8.15
C SER A 91 -6.72 -18.08 -7.64
N SER A 92 -7.63 -17.12 -7.80
CA SER A 92 -7.47 -15.76 -7.31
C SER A 92 -8.77 -15.27 -6.67
N LEU A 93 -8.64 -14.36 -5.71
CA LEU A 93 -9.77 -13.57 -5.20
C LEU A 93 -9.72 -12.18 -5.82
N PHE A 94 -10.85 -11.74 -6.35
CA PHE A 94 -11.10 -10.32 -6.57
C PHE A 94 -12.09 -9.81 -5.52
N VAL A 95 -11.61 -8.95 -4.63
CA VAL A 95 -12.38 -8.38 -3.51
C VAL A 95 -12.97 -7.04 -3.95
N ASP A 96 -14.29 -6.92 -3.98
CA ASP A 96 -14.98 -5.65 -4.22
C ASP A 96 -15.60 -5.12 -2.91
N PRO A 97 -15.05 -4.04 -2.34
CA PRO A 97 -15.56 -3.48 -1.10
C PRO A 97 -16.87 -2.69 -1.29
N ALA A 98 -17.29 -2.38 -2.51
CA ALA A 98 -18.58 -1.74 -2.76
C ALA A 98 -19.75 -2.75 -2.60
N SER A 99 -19.59 -3.94 -3.16
CA SER A 99 -20.60 -5.02 -3.05
C SER A 99 -20.39 -5.95 -1.84
N LEU A 100 -19.29 -5.78 -1.08
CA LEU A 100 -18.89 -6.69 0.02
C LEU A 100 -18.75 -8.14 -0.45
N SER A 101 -18.28 -8.33 -1.68
CA SER A 101 -18.13 -9.63 -2.32
C SER A 101 -16.66 -9.96 -2.64
N MET A 102 -16.38 -11.25 -2.77
CA MET A 102 -15.11 -11.78 -3.25
C MET A 102 -15.38 -12.78 -4.37
N LEU A 103 -14.99 -12.43 -5.59
CA LEU A 103 -15.07 -13.33 -6.74
C LEU A 103 -13.90 -14.32 -6.66
N VAL A 104 -14.18 -15.60 -6.77
CA VAL A 104 -13.16 -16.62 -6.97
C VAL A 104 -12.98 -16.80 -8.46
N VAL A 105 -11.84 -16.36 -8.96
CA VAL A 105 -11.44 -16.44 -10.36
C VAL A 105 -10.52 -17.64 -10.51
N ASP A 106 -10.86 -18.55 -11.41
CA ASP A 106 -10.01 -19.69 -11.75
C ASP A 106 -8.84 -19.28 -12.67
N PRO A 107 -7.86 -20.16 -12.92
CA PRO A 107 -6.69 -19.82 -13.72
C PRO A 107 -7.00 -19.46 -15.19
N SER A 108 -8.18 -19.83 -15.69
CA SER A 108 -8.63 -19.49 -17.05
C SER A 108 -9.33 -18.13 -17.12
N GLY A 109 -9.51 -17.46 -15.98
CA GLY A 109 -10.21 -16.18 -15.91
C GLY A 109 -11.73 -16.32 -15.77
N LYS A 110 -12.25 -17.50 -15.43
CA LYS A 110 -13.68 -17.69 -15.18
C LYS A 110 -13.99 -17.46 -13.71
N ILE A 111 -15.09 -16.76 -13.42
CA ILE A 111 -15.63 -16.64 -12.06
C ILE A 111 -16.27 -17.97 -11.67
N ALA A 112 -15.59 -18.74 -10.83
CA ALA A 112 -16.03 -20.05 -10.37
C ALA A 112 -17.11 -19.96 -9.28
N ARG A 113 -17.01 -18.95 -8.39
CA ARG A 113 -17.99 -18.67 -7.34
C ARG A 113 -17.86 -17.25 -6.81
N VAL A 114 -18.89 -16.79 -6.11
CA VAL A 114 -18.88 -15.53 -5.35
C VAL A 114 -19.01 -15.84 -3.86
N MET A 115 -18.15 -15.24 -3.05
CA MET A 115 -18.16 -15.37 -1.60
C MET A 115 -18.43 -14.00 -0.96
N SER A 116 -18.97 -13.98 0.26
CA SER A 116 -19.07 -12.74 1.03
C SER A 116 -17.73 -12.39 1.66
N VAL A 117 -17.41 -11.11 1.74
CA VAL A 117 -16.29 -10.65 2.59
C VAL A 117 -16.53 -11.12 4.03
N PRO A 118 -15.53 -11.71 4.73
CA PRO A 118 -15.77 -12.33 6.03
C PRO A 118 -16.21 -11.35 7.12
N ARG A 119 -15.73 -10.09 7.05
CA ARG A 119 -16.12 -8.96 7.91
C ARG A 119 -16.28 -7.71 7.05
N SER A 120 -17.49 -7.18 6.97
CA SER A 120 -17.81 -6.01 6.12
C SER A 120 -16.96 -4.78 6.45
N GLN A 121 -16.67 -4.57 7.74
CA GLN A 121 -15.79 -3.51 8.21
C GLN A 121 -14.35 -3.61 7.67
N ASP A 122 -13.86 -4.81 7.34
CA ASP A 122 -12.50 -5.02 6.87
C ASP A 122 -12.42 -5.02 5.33
N ALA A 123 -13.55 -4.86 4.61
CA ALA A 123 -13.63 -4.99 3.16
C ALA A 123 -12.63 -4.10 2.41
N THR A 124 -12.50 -2.82 2.78
CA THR A 124 -11.52 -1.92 2.16
C THR A 124 -10.08 -2.38 2.39
N MET A 125 -9.78 -2.92 3.56
CA MET A 125 -8.44 -3.41 3.89
C MET A 125 -8.13 -4.68 3.12
N LEU A 126 -9.09 -5.61 3.06
CA LEU A 126 -9.00 -6.84 2.26
C LEU A 126 -8.91 -6.54 0.76
N ALA A 127 -9.49 -5.43 0.28
CA ALA A 127 -9.32 -4.97 -1.08
C ALA A 127 -7.95 -4.31 -1.35
N GLY A 128 -7.02 -4.30 -0.39
CA GLY A 128 -5.69 -3.72 -0.57
C GLY A 128 -5.57 -2.24 -0.23
N GLY A 129 -6.58 -1.64 0.41
CA GLY A 129 -6.60 -0.19 0.72
C GLY A 129 -5.47 0.31 1.63
N MET A 130 -4.65 -0.57 2.22
CA MET A 130 -3.45 -0.25 2.98
C MET A 130 -2.18 -0.95 2.45
N GLY A 131 -2.27 -1.60 1.29
CA GLY A 131 -1.19 -2.41 0.69
C GLY A 131 -0.96 -3.76 1.39
N GLY A 132 -0.14 -4.60 0.76
CA GLY A 132 0.42 -5.83 1.34
C GLY A 132 -0.53 -7.03 1.51
N VAL A 133 -1.82 -6.90 1.20
CA VAL A 133 -2.80 -7.99 1.41
C VAL A 133 -2.42 -9.24 0.64
N THR A 134 -2.41 -10.38 1.32
CA THR A 134 -2.01 -11.65 0.71
C THR A 134 -2.66 -12.85 1.38
N TYR A 135 -2.69 -13.97 0.67
CA TYR A 135 -3.18 -15.25 1.16
C TYR A 135 -2.02 -16.05 1.75
N ASP A 136 -2.21 -16.62 2.94
CA ASP A 136 -1.14 -17.31 3.69
C ASP A 136 -0.90 -18.77 3.26
N GLY A 137 -1.60 -19.25 2.23
CA GLY A 137 -1.51 -20.64 1.76
C GLY A 137 -2.31 -21.64 2.61
N ARG A 138 -2.88 -21.23 3.75
CA ARG A 138 -3.48 -22.09 4.77
C ARG A 138 -4.94 -21.78 5.07
N GLY A 139 -5.58 -20.97 4.23
CA GLY A 139 -6.98 -20.57 4.38
C GLY A 139 -7.16 -19.17 4.97
N GLY A 140 -6.07 -18.48 5.32
CA GLY A 140 -6.09 -17.14 5.88
C GLY A 140 -5.74 -16.04 4.87
N ILE A 141 -6.34 -14.86 5.04
CA ILE A 141 -5.86 -13.62 4.40
C ILE A 141 -5.16 -12.77 5.46
N VAL A 142 -3.92 -12.39 5.17
CA VAL A 142 -3.11 -11.49 6.00
C VAL A 142 -3.22 -10.07 5.46
N TYR A 143 -3.50 -9.10 6.33
CA TYR A 143 -3.68 -7.70 5.95
C TYR A 143 -3.36 -6.77 7.12
N ARG A 144 -2.95 -5.54 6.78
CA ARG A 144 -2.76 -4.47 7.76
C ARG A 144 -4.12 -3.96 8.23
N GLY A 145 -4.37 -4.03 9.53
CA GLY A 145 -5.53 -3.38 10.14
C GLY A 145 -5.38 -1.87 10.19
N MET A 146 -6.49 -1.16 10.21
CA MET A 146 -6.53 0.29 10.33
C MET A 146 -7.02 0.70 11.71
N PHE A 147 -6.30 1.62 12.34
CA PHE A 147 -6.81 2.29 13.54
C PHE A 147 -8.02 3.14 13.15
N ARG A 148 -9.13 2.95 13.86
CA ARG A 148 -10.34 3.76 13.70
C ARG A 148 -10.47 4.68 14.91
N PRO A 149 -10.08 5.95 14.80
CA PRO A 149 -10.27 6.89 15.88
C PRO A 149 -11.76 7.00 16.19
N GLN A 150 -12.15 6.67 17.41
CA GLN A 150 -13.48 6.99 17.91
C GLN A 150 -13.47 8.47 18.31
N PHE A 151 -13.95 9.33 17.42
CA PHE A 151 -14.23 10.72 17.77
C PHE A 151 -15.36 10.73 18.81
N ARG A 152 -14.99 10.83 20.09
CA ARG A 152 -15.96 10.94 21.18
C ARG A 152 -16.50 12.37 21.18
N GLY A 153 -17.48 12.64 20.31
CA GLY A 153 -18.17 13.93 20.25
C GLY A 153 -19.34 13.90 19.26
N GLY A 154 -20.57 13.97 19.79
CA GLY A 154 -21.74 14.39 19.00
C GLY A 154 -22.86 13.38 18.76
N GLY A 155 -22.88 12.23 19.43
CA GLY A 155 -23.96 11.22 19.29
C GLY A 155 -25.06 11.29 20.36
N GLY A 156 -25.10 12.32 21.19
CA GLY A 156 -26.13 12.52 22.21
C GLY A 156 -26.87 13.81 21.94
N SER A 157 -28.21 13.76 21.99
CA SER A 157 -29.17 14.86 21.89
C SER A 157 -29.06 15.88 23.04
N GLY A 158 -27.84 16.31 23.37
CA GLY A 158 -27.53 17.29 24.40
C GLY A 158 -26.55 18.30 23.83
N ARG A 159 -27.05 19.51 23.58
CA ARG A 159 -26.29 20.69 23.17
C ARG A 159 -25.28 21.02 24.28
N GLN A 160 -24.12 20.37 24.30
CA GLN A 160 -22.98 20.80 25.11
C GLN A 160 -22.21 21.86 24.33
N THR A 161 -22.70 23.08 24.44
CA THR A 161 -21.94 24.30 24.19
C THR A 161 -20.78 24.38 25.19
N GLY A 162 -19.54 24.22 24.70
CA GLY A 162 -18.34 24.63 25.46
C GLY A 162 -17.13 23.69 25.42
N GLY A 163 -17.26 22.45 24.95
CA GLY A 163 -16.12 21.52 24.89
C GLY A 163 -15.10 21.91 23.81
N VAL A 164 -13.82 22.02 24.17
CA VAL A 164 -12.73 22.08 23.19
C VAL A 164 -12.65 20.71 22.51
N PHE A 165 -12.86 20.67 21.20
CA PHE A 165 -12.62 19.45 20.44
C PHE A 165 -11.14 19.07 20.59
N THR A 166 -10.90 17.93 21.23
CA THR A 166 -9.56 17.35 21.32
C THR A 166 -9.51 16.20 20.31
N PRO A 167 -8.64 16.28 19.28
CA PRO A 167 -8.43 15.16 18.38
C PRO A 167 -8.10 13.88 19.16
N PRO A 168 -8.58 12.72 18.72
CA PRO A 168 -8.12 11.46 19.27
C PRO A 168 -6.64 11.28 18.96
N ASP A 169 -5.87 10.83 19.94
CA ASP A 169 -4.51 10.36 19.71
C ASP A 169 -4.55 9.17 18.76
N ILE A 170 -3.85 9.29 17.63
CA ILE A 170 -3.70 8.22 16.65
C ILE A 170 -2.41 7.46 16.99
N PRO A 171 -2.48 6.16 17.31
CA PRO A 171 -1.29 5.35 17.58
C PRO A 171 -0.33 5.36 16.39
N ASP A 172 0.97 5.29 16.68
CA ASP A 172 2.03 5.11 15.69
C ASP A 172 2.30 3.61 15.41
N SER A 173 1.29 2.77 15.62
CA SER A 173 1.34 1.34 15.34
C SER A 173 0.05 0.84 14.70
N ALA A 174 0.17 -0.19 13.86
CA ALA A 174 -0.97 -0.89 13.26
C ALA A 174 -0.84 -2.41 13.49
N PRO A 175 -1.97 -3.11 13.78
CA PRO A 175 -1.95 -4.55 13.88
C PRO A 175 -1.83 -5.18 12.49
N LEU A 176 -1.02 -6.22 12.38
CA LEU A 176 -1.07 -7.16 11.27
C LEU A 176 -2.06 -8.27 11.63
N LEU A 177 -3.12 -8.40 10.83
CA LEU A 177 -4.22 -9.31 11.10
C LEU A 177 -4.20 -10.47 10.11
N ARG A 178 -4.63 -11.64 10.58
CA ARG A 178 -4.99 -12.77 9.73
C ARG A 178 -6.46 -13.08 9.92
N ILE A 179 -7.22 -13.17 8.84
CA ILE A 179 -8.61 -13.66 8.88
C ILE A 179 -8.70 -15.03 8.23
N ASP A 180 -9.13 -16.03 9.00
CA ASP A 180 -9.40 -17.36 8.48
C ASP A 180 -10.73 -17.36 7.71
N LEU A 181 -10.70 -17.78 6.44
CA LEU A 181 -11.86 -17.68 5.55
C LEU A 181 -12.99 -18.67 5.86
N ALA A 182 -12.68 -19.79 6.51
CA ALA A 182 -13.67 -20.82 6.84
C ALA A 182 -14.40 -20.47 8.15
N THR A 183 -13.65 -20.14 9.19
CA THR A 183 -14.14 -19.85 10.55
C THR A 183 -14.50 -18.38 10.77
N ARG A 184 -14.02 -17.48 9.89
CA ARG A 184 -14.11 -16.01 10.01
C ARG A 184 -13.42 -15.46 11.26
N ARG A 185 -12.57 -16.25 11.91
CA ARG A 185 -11.81 -15.84 13.08
C ARG A 185 -10.68 -14.90 12.65
N VAL A 186 -10.49 -13.83 13.42
CA VAL A 186 -9.39 -12.88 13.22
C VAL A 186 -8.35 -13.07 14.30
N ASP A 187 -7.11 -13.28 13.87
CA ASP A 187 -5.92 -13.30 14.70
C ASP A 187 -5.13 -12.01 14.53
N THR A 188 -4.51 -11.53 15.61
CA THR A 188 -3.46 -10.52 15.53
C THR A 188 -2.11 -11.22 15.52
N LEU A 189 -1.37 -11.07 14.43
CA LEU A 189 -0.06 -11.70 14.22
C LEU A 189 1.06 -10.92 14.91
N GLY A 190 0.91 -9.60 14.96
CA GLY A 190 1.88 -8.68 15.54
C GLY A 190 1.52 -7.24 15.23
N TYR A 191 2.44 -6.34 15.53
CA TYR A 191 2.31 -4.91 15.26
C TYR A 191 3.50 -4.42 14.44
N ILE A 192 3.20 -3.47 13.55
CA ILE A 192 4.19 -2.71 12.78
C ILE A 192 4.16 -1.25 13.25
N LYS A 193 5.33 -0.62 13.34
CA LYS A 193 5.42 0.83 13.50
C LYS A 193 4.95 1.53 12.22
N THR A 194 4.12 2.56 12.36
CA THR A 194 3.57 3.34 11.26
C THR A 194 3.87 4.83 11.43
N PRO A 195 3.80 5.67 10.38
CA PRO A 195 4.03 7.09 10.54
C PRO A 195 3.07 7.68 11.58
N LYS A 196 3.62 8.45 12.53
CA LYS A 196 2.81 9.15 13.51
C LYS A 196 2.00 10.24 12.79
N VAL A 197 0.69 10.21 12.94
CA VAL A 197 -0.20 11.24 12.39
C VAL A 197 -0.32 12.36 13.42
N LYS A 198 0.10 13.57 13.05
CA LYS A 198 -0.09 14.78 13.86
C LYS A 198 -1.14 15.67 13.22
N LEU A 199 -2.07 16.18 14.02
CA LEU A 199 -3.16 17.03 13.57
C LEU A 199 -3.05 18.40 14.24
N ASP A 200 -2.88 19.45 13.43
CA ASP A 200 -3.07 20.83 13.84
C ASP A 200 -4.57 21.15 13.81
N VAL A 201 -5.12 21.60 14.94
CA VAL A 201 -6.52 22.03 15.01
C VAL A 201 -6.58 23.53 15.20
N SER A 202 -7.28 24.21 14.31
CA SER A 202 -7.61 25.63 14.45
C SER A 202 -9.11 25.84 14.32
N ARG A 203 -9.67 26.82 15.02
CA ARG A 203 -11.03 27.29 14.74
C ARG A 203 -11.00 28.22 13.54
N THR A 204 -11.95 28.06 12.62
CA THR A 204 -12.17 28.99 11.52
C THR A 204 -13.05 30.15 12.01
N ASP A 205 -12.99 31.28 11.29
CA ASP A 205 -13.68 32.52 11.68
C ASP A 205 -15.22 32.39 11.74
N ASP A 206 -15.77 31.42 11.02
CA ASP A 206 -17.19 31.03 11.05
C ASP A 206 -17.56 30.11 12.25
N GLY A 207 -16.60 29.85 13.15
CA GLY A 207 -16.77 28.95 14.29
C GLY A 207 -16.62 27.47 13.95
N GLY A 208 -16.25 27.15 12.70
CA GLY A 208 -15.90 25.79 12.28
C GLY A 208 -14.58 25.29 12.88
N ILE A 209 -14.31 23.99 12.72
CA ILE A 209 -13.04 23.37 13.10
C ILE A 209 -12.29 23.05 11.81
N SER A 210 -11.09 23.61 11.65
CA SER A 210 -10.13 23.19 10.64
C SER A 210 -9.11 22.24 11.26
N MET A 211 -8.86 21.12 10.61
CA MET A 211 -7.80 20.19 10.97
C MET A 211 -6.81 20.10 9.82
N ARG A 212 -5.51 20.18 10.10
CA ARG A 212 -4.45 20.00 9.11
C ARG A 212 -3.51 18.90 9.58
N SER A 213 -3.20 17.95 8.70
CA SER A 213 -2.22 16.91 9.03
C SER A 213 -0.80 17.42 8.82
N GLN A 214 0.07 17.21 9.80
CA GLN A 214 1.51 17.42 9.63
C GLN A 214 2.15 16.19 8.99
N VAL A 215 3.10 16.42 8.10
CA VAL A 215 3.83 15.39 7.38
C VAL A 215 5.22 15.24 7.96
N ASN A 216 5.56 14.04 8.43
CA ASN A 216 6.95 13.65 8.60
C ASN A 216 7.47 13.08 7.28
N PRO A 217 8.43 13.75 6.60
CA PRO A 217 8.98 13.28 5.32
C PRO A 217 9.96 12.11 5.44
N LEU A 218 10.50 11.82 6.64
CA LEU A 218 11.42 10.72 6.90
C LEU A 218 10.93 9.87 8.08
N PRO A 219 9.72 9.27 7.99
CA PRO A 219 9.21 8.47 9.08
C PRO A 219 9.99 7.16 9.20
N VAL A 220 10.43 6.82 10.40
CA VAL A 220 10.93 5.47 10.71
C VAL A 220 9.73 4.57 10.97
N ILE A 221 9.57 3.54 10.13
CA ILE A 221 8.42 2.64 10.13
C ILE A 221 8.86 1.19 10.01
N ASP A 222 7.95 0.26 10.26
CA ASP A 222 8.14 -1.15 9.91
C ASP A 222 7.36 -1.49 8.64
N GLU A 223 7.83 -2.50 7.92
CA GLU A 223 7.14 -3.12 6.78
C GLU A 223 7.01 -4.62 7.00
N TRP A 224 6.28 -5.30 6.11
CA TRP A 224 6.02 -6.73 6.26
C TRP A 224 5.79 -7.41 4.91
N ALA A 225 5.96 -8.72 4.88
CA ALA A 225 5.61 -9.57 3.75
C ALA A 225 5.25 -10.98 4.23
N VAL A 226 4.59 -11.76 3.37
CA VAL A 226 4.34 -13.19 3.60
C VAL A 226 5.04 -13.96 2.50
N LEU A 227 5.86 -14.94 2.89
CA LEU A 227 6.53 -15.86 1.97
C LEU A 227 5.54 -16.92 1.47
N HIS A 228 5.88 -17.59 0.38
CA HIS A 228 5.01 -18.59 -0.26
C HIS A 228 4.62 -19.77 0.65
N ASP A 229 5.36 -20.02 1.73
CA ASP A 229 5.11 -21.10 2.69
C ASP A 229 4.26 -20.68 3.91
N GLY A 230 3.84 -19.41 3.93
CA GLY A 230 3.06 -18.81 5.00
C GLY A 230 3.90 -18.17 6.11
N THR A 231 5.23 -18.18 6.00
CA THR A 231 6.11 -17.44 6.92
C THR A 231 5.86 -15.94 6.78
N ILE A 232 5.74 -15.22 7.89
CA ILE A 232 5.55 -13.78 7.92
C ILE A 232 6.85 -13.10 8.33
N ALA A 233 7.28 -12.12 7.54
CA ALA A 233 8.41 -11.26 7.83
C ALA A 233 7.93 -9.90 8.34
N PHE A 234 8.49 -9.42 9.44
CA PHE A 234 8.40 -8.03 9.90
C PHE A 234 9.78 -7.39 9.71
N VAL A 235 9.87 -6.47 8.76
CA VAL A 235 11.11 -5.72 8.50
C VAL A 235 11.11 -4.49 9.39
N ARG A 236 12.05 -4.45 10.34
CA ARG A 236 12.14 -3.38 11.35
C ARG A 236 12.94 -2.21 10.82
N GLY A 237 12.31 -1.04 10.68
CA GLY A 237 12.99 0.12 10.12
C GLY A 237 13.94 0.83 11.07
N LEU A 238 13.85 0.55 12.38
CA LEU A 238 14.70 1.20 13.39
C LEU A 238 16.18 0.85 13.23
N ASP A 239 16.48 -0.42 12.97
CA ASP A 239 17.85 -0.94 12.91
C ASP A 239 18.03 -2.05 11.86
N TYR A 240 17.07 -2.15 10.93
CA TYR A 240 17.11 -2.96 9.72
C TYR A 240 17.39 -4.45 9.94
N HIS A 241 16.66 -5.05 10.88
CA HIS A 241 16.60 -6.52 11.03
C HIS A 241 15.22 -7.04 10.64
N ILE A 242 15.09 -8.37 10.59
CA ILE A 242 13.83 -9.04 10.27
C ILE A 242 13.44 -9.94 11.43
N ASP A 243 12.23 -9.71 11.95
CA ASP A 243 11.56 -10.70 12.79
C ASP A 243 10.71 -11.60 11.90
N TRP A 244 10.77 -12.90 12.19
CA TRP A 244 10.05 -13.92 11.45
C TRP A 244 9.01 -14.57 12.36
N ILE A 245 7.84 -14.84 11.79
CA ILE A 245 6.86 -15.78 12.34
C ILE A 245 6.78 -16.92 11.34
N GLY A 246 7.39 -18.05 11.71
CA GLY A 246 7.26 -19.31 11.00
C GLY A 246 5.80 -19.74 10.94
N PRO A 247 5.44 -20.61 10.00
CA PRO A 247 4.04 -20.88 9.76
C PRO A 247 3.46 -21.80 10.86
N ASP A 248 4.29 -22.45 11.67
CA ASP A 248 3.95 -23.10 12.94
C ASP A 248 3.79 -22.12 14.13
N GLY A 249 4.07 -20.83 13.92
CA GLY A 249 4.05 -19.78 14.92
C GLY A 249 5.38 -19.56 15.63
N ALA A 250 6.45 -20.30 15.28
CA ALA A 250 7.78 -20.08 15.84
C ALA A 250 8.28 -18.68 15.52
N LYS A 251 8.85 -17.99 16.51
CA LYS A 251 9.36 -16.62 16.36
C LYS A 251 10.88 -16.62 16.39
N THR A 252 11.48 -16.01 15.39
CA THR A 252 12.94 -15.82 15.30
C THR A 252 13.25 -14.41 14.85
N SER A 253 14.47 -13.95 15.11
CA SER A 253 14.94 -12.63 14.68
C SER A 253 16.30 -12.78 14.03
N SER A 254 16.53 -12.08 12.93
CA SER A 254 17.83 -12.07 12.25
C SER A 254 18.83 -11.18 12.99
N ALA A 255 20.11 -11.32 12.65
CA ALA A 255 21.06 -10.24 12.90
C ALA A 255 20.62 -8.97 12.14
N LYS A 256 21.12 -7.81 12.57
CA LYS A 256 20.93 -6.55 11.85
C LYS A 256 21.57 -6.66 10.48
N VAL A 257 20.83 -6.29 9.45
CA VAL A 257 21.34 -6.22 8.08
C VAL A 257 22.28 -5.02 8.02
N SER A 258 23.51 -5.23 7.55
CA SER A 258 24.46 -4.13 7.34
C SER A 258 23.82 -3.07 6.44
N PHE A 259 23.93 -1.79 6.80
CA PHE A 259 23.37 -0.67 6.03
C PHE A 259 24.22 0.59 6.21
N ASP A 260 24.30 1.39 5.15
CA ASP A 260 25.09 2.62 5.12
C ASP A 260 24.33 3.79 5.76
N TRP A 261 24.05 3.70 7.06
CA TRP A 261 23.26 4.68 7.80
C TRP A 261 23.82 6.10 7.68
N GLN A 262 22.99 7.03 7.21
CA GLN A 262 23.38 8.43 7.05
C GLN A 262 22.84 9.25 8.23
N ARG A 263 23.75 9.70 9.11
CA ARG A 263 23.41 10.55 10.25
C ARG A 263 22.92 11.92 9.78
N MET A 264 21.94 12.48 10.47
CA MET A 264 21.41 13.83 10.28
C MET A 264 21.69 14.65 11.53
N THR A 265 22.50 15.69 11.40
CA THR A 265 22.64 16.72 12.44
C THR A 265 21.38 17.60 12.50
N ASP A 266 21.25 18.42 13.54
CA ASP A 266 20.11 19.35 13.65
C ASP A 266 20.07 20.33 12.46
N ASP A 267 21.23 20.83 12.02
CA ASP A 267 21.35 21.67 10.83
C ASP A 267 20.94 20.92 9.56
N ASP A 268 21.30 19.63 9.41
CA ASP A 268 20.87 18.81 8.28
C ASP A 268 19.34 18.63 8.25
N LYS A 269 18.73 18.46 9.43
CA LYS A 269 17.27 18.30 9.58
C LYS A 269 16.53 19.58 9.18
N VAL A 270 17.02 20.74 9.62
CA VAL A 270 16.49 22.05 9.23
C VAL A 270 16.62 22.24 7.71
N ALA A 271 17.84 22.07 7.18
CA ALA A 271 18.11 22.23 5.75
C ALA A 271 17.27 21.29 4.88
N PHE A 272 17.00 20.07 5.36
CA PHE A 272 16.15 19.11 4.66
C PHE A 272 14.70 19.59 4.56
N ILE A 273 14.09 20.03 5.68
CA ILE A 273 12.72 20.58 5.68
C ILE A 273 12.62 21.82 4.79
N ASP A 274 13.57 22.74 4.90
CA ASP A 274 13.59 23.96 4.09
C ASP A 274 13.73 23.65 2.60
N SER A 275 14.53 22.65 2.23
CA SER A 275 14.67 22.20 0.84
C SER A 275 13.35 21.67 0.27
N LEU A 276 12.55 20.95 1.08
CA LEU A 276 11.23 20.45 0.69
C LEU A 276 10.21 21.57 0.55
N ARG A 277 10.23 22.55 1.46
CA ARG A 277 9.38 23.75 1.36
C ARG A 277 9.71 24.53 0.10
N ALA A 278 10.98 24.82 -0.14
CA ALA A 278 11.44 25.55 -1.32
C ALA A 278 11.15 24.79 -2.63
N ALA A 279 11.28 23.45 -2.65
CA ALA A 279 10.91 22.64 -3.80
C ALA A 279 9.41 22.70 -4.08
N ARG A 280 8.58 22.67 -3.03
CA ARG A 280 7.13 22.78 -3.14
C ARG A 280 6.70 24.16 -3.63
N GLU A 281 7.28 25.23 -3.08
CA GLU A 281 7.02 26.61 -3.52
C GLU A 281 7.34 26.78 -5.01
N ARG A 282 8.45 26.21 -5.48
CA ARG A 282 8.81 26.19 -6.90
C ARG A 282 7.80 25.44 -7.77
N MET A 283 7.14 24.40 -7.24
CA MET A 283 6.13 23.62 -7.96
C MET A 283 4.71 24.24 -7.91
N GLY A 284 4.44 25.16 -6.99
CA GLY A 284 3.14 25.85 -6.85
C GLY A 284 1.96 24.87 -6.65
N ASP A 285 0.81 25.20 -7.25
CA ASP A 285 -0.42 24.38 -7.21
C ASP A 285 -0.27 23.00 -7.88
N GLY A 286 0.81 22.79 -8.64
CA GLY A 286 1.16 21.51 -9.25
C GLY A 286 1.98 20.58 -8.36
N ALA A 287 2.31 21.00 -7.13
CA ALA A 287 3.09 20.18 -6.21
C ALA A 287 2.34 18.87 -5.85
N PRO A 288 3.01 17.71 -5.93
CA PRO A 288 2.36 16.44 -5.61
C PRO A 288 1.78 16.44 -4.18
N GLY A 289 0.60 15.84 -4.01
CA GLY A 289 -0.01 15.65 -2.69
C GLY A 289 0.85 14.76 -1.78
N ILE A 290 0.53 14.70 -0.49
CA ILE A 290 1.31 13.97 0.54
C ILE A 290 1.60 12.50 0.14
N ALA A 291 0.65 11.83 -0.50
CA ALA A 291 0.81 10.46 -1.01
C ALA A 291 1.86 10.34 -2.13
N MET A 292 2.07 11.40 -2.91
CA MET A 292 3.06 11.46 -3.99
C MET A 292 4.42 11.99 -3.52
N LEU A 293 4.50 12.63 -2.34
CA LEU A 293 5.79 13.03 -1.76
C LEU A 293 6.63 11.80 -1.37
N GLY A 294 5.98 10.74 -0.86
CA GLY A 294 6.62 9.43 -0.71
C GLY A 294 7.21 8.95 -2.03
N SER A 295 6.42 8.97 -3.11
CA SER A 295 6.87 8.61 -4.46
C SER A 295 8.05 9.46 -4.97
N ALA A 296 8.03 10.77 -4.73
CA ALA A 296 9.09 11.71 -5.12
C ALA A 296 10.39 11.54 -4.33
N LEU A 297 10.31 11.06 -3.08
CA LEU A 297 11.47 10.67 -2.27
C LEU A 297 11.95 9.24 -2.57
N GLY A 298 11.35 8.55 -3.54
CA GLY A 298 11.73 7.19 -3.92
C GLY A 298 11.00 6.08 -3.15
N ALA A 299 9.91 6.36 -2.42
CA ALA A 299 8.91 5.35 -2.06
C ALA A 299 8.12 4.95 -3.32
N SER A 300 7.41 3.83 -3.32
CA SER A 300 6.69 3.37 -4.52
C SER A 300 5.39 4.16 -4.74
N GLU A 301 5.04 4.39 -6.01
CA GLU A 301 3.70 4.86 -6.42
C GLU A 301 2.58 3.84 -6.18
N ALA A 302 2.86 2.68 -5.56
CA ALA A 302 1.83 1.79 -5.04
C ALA A 302 0.98 2.45 -3.92
N MET A 303 1.40 3.62 -3.41
CA MET A 303 0.54 4.54 -2.65
C MET A 303 -0.71 5.03 -3.42
N MET A 304 -0.84 4.81 -4.73
CA MET A 304 -2.10 5.09 -5.45
C MET A 304 -3.22 4.10 -5.11
N GLY A 305 -2.91 2.92 -4.54
CA GLY A 305 -3.90 1.95 -4.03
C GLY A 305 -4.02 1.94 -2.50
N ALA A 306 -2.93 2.25 -1.79
CA ALA A 306 -2.97 2.52 -0.37
C ALA A 306 -3.14 4.02 -0.17
N ALA A 307 -4.39 4.46 0.06
CA ALA A 307 -4.62 5.82 0.52
C ALA A 307 -3.60 6.11 1.63
N ALA A 308 -2.71 7.10 1.42
CA ALA A 308 -2.16 7.82 2.56
C ALA A 308 -3.34 8.08 3.48
N PRO A 309 -3.24 7.91 4.82
CA PRO A 309 -4.39 8.12 5.70
C PRO A 309 -4.85 9.56 5.59
N SER A 310 -5.66 9.84 4.56
CA SER A 310 -6.51 10.98 4.46
C SER A 310 -7.61 10.61 5.43
N ILE A 311 -7.54 11.24 6.61
CA ILE A 311 -8.73 11.36 7.44
C ILE A 311 -9.73 12.07 6.55
N GLN A 312 -10.62 11.31 5.94
CA GLN A 312 -11.72 11.83 5.17
C GLN A 312 -12.67 12.43 6.20
N ILE A 313 -12.44 13.70 6.53
CA ILE A 313 -13.30 14.46 7.44
C ILE A 313 -14.64 14.63 6.72
N MET A 314 -15.58 13.74 7.02
CA MET A 314 -16.97 13.89 6.63
C MET A 314 -17.59 15.00 7.49
N THR A 315 -17.32 16.26 7.16
CA THR A 315 -18.15 17.38 7.60
C THR A 315 -19.38 17.42 6.70
N GLY A 316 -20.31 16.50 6.94
CA GLY A 316 -21.67 16.61 6.42
C GLY A 316 -22.53 17.41 7.41
N PRO A 317 -23.42 18.31 6.95
CA PRO A 317 -24.45 18.88 7.81
C PRO A 317 -25.34 17.75 8.34
N GLY A 318 -25.52 17.69 9.65
CA GLY A 318 -26.24 16.59 10.30
C GLY A 318 -27.76 16.56 10.06
N GLY A 319 -28.32 15.34 10.16
CA GLY A 319 -29.74 15.04 10.38
C GLY A 319 -30.46 14.50 9.14
N GLY A 320 -31.14 13.35 9.14
CA GLY A 320 -31.45 12.36 10.18
C GLY A 320 -32.00 11.08 9.54
N GLY A 321 -31.93 9.95 10.25
CA GLY A 321 -32.62 8.71 9.88
C GLY A 321 -34.13 8.80 10.17
N GLY A 322 -35.01 7.95 9.66
CA GLY A 322 -34.87 6.79 8.79
C GLY A 322 -36.28 6.22 8.51
N GLY A 323 -36.36 5.09 7.79
CA GLY A 323 -37.53 4.20 7.83
C GLY A 323 -38.22 3.91 6.49
N GLY A 324 -38.02 2.68 6.00
CA GLY A 324 -39.09 1.78 5.56
C GLY A 324 -39.88 2.05 4.26
N GLY A 325 -39.60 1.23 3.24
CA GLY A 325 -40.61 0.44 2.54
C GLY A 325 -41.39 1.05 1.36
N GLY A 326 -41.40 0.30 0.24
CA GLY A 326 -42.56 0.23 -0.66
C GLY A 326 -42.40 0.92 -2.02
N GLY A 327 -42.62 0.17 -3.09
CA GLY A 327 -42.39 0.59 -4.47
C GLY A 327 -43.40 1.61 -5.03
N GLY A 328 -43.09 2.13 -6.22
CA GLY A 328 -44.02 2.92 -7.01
C GLY A 328 -43.34 3.88 -7.98
N ARG A 329 -43.41 3.56 -9.28
CA ARG A 329 -43.01 4.44 -10.41
C ARG A 329 -43.70 5.81 -10.34
N ARG A 330 -43.03 6.87 -10.80
CA ARG A 330 -43.56 7.85 -11.78
C ARG A 330 -42.49 8.86 -12.25
N GLN A 331 -42.52 9.11 -13.56
CA GLN A 331 -41.81 10.16 -14.30
C GLN A 331 -42.28 11.56 -13.89
N GLY A 332 -41.40 12.54 -14.01
CA GLY A 332 -41.74 13.97 -13.96
C GLY A 332 -40.54 14.84 -14.34
N ALA A 333 -40.56 15.37 -15.55
CA ALA A 333 -39.59 16.35 -16.06
C ALA A 333 -39.87 17.76 -15.47
N GLY A 334 -38.80 18.52 -15.22
CA GLY A 334 -38.81 19.93 -14.80
C GLY A 334 -37.38 20.51 -14.79
N PRO A 335 -37.19 21.84 -14.95
CA PRO A 335 -36.21 22.42 -15.89
C PRO A 335 -34.80 22.72 -15.32
N PRO A 336 -33.81 23.04 -16.18
CA PRO A 336 -32.41 23.18 -15.80
C PRO A 336 -32.11 24.56 -15.21
N GLY A 337 -31.73 24.59 -13.92
CA GLY A 337 -31.31 25.80 -13.19
C GLY A 337 -29.86 25.69 -12.73
N ALA A 338 -29.04 26.62 -13.20
CA ALA A 338 -27.61 26.76 -12.95
C ALA A 338 -27.26 26.91 -11.45
N GLY A 339 -26.11 26.35 -11.07
CA GLY A 339 -25.53 26.54 -9.72
C GLY A 339 -24.38 25.58 -9.40
N GLY A 340 -23.48 25.34 -10.36
CA GLY A 340 -22.29 24.53 -10.15
C GLY A 340 -21.24 25.26 -9.30
N GLY A 341 -21.48 25.35 -8.00
CA GLY A 341 -20.45 25.71 -7.02
C GLY A 341 -19.53 24.51 -6.78
N GLN A 342 -18.63 24.23 -7.73
CA GLN A 342 -17.46 23.43 -7.44
C GLN A 342 -16.69 24.12 -6.32
N GLY A 343 -16.83 23.60 -5.10
CA GLY A 343 -15.96 23.95 -3.99
C GLY A 343 -14.53 23.68 -4.43
N ARG A 344 -13.83 24.75 -4.79
CA ARG A 344 -12.39 24.76 -5.02
C ARG A 344 -11.76 24.19 -3.76
N MET A 345 -11.26 22.96 -3.83
CA MET A 345 -10.39 22.42 -2.80
C MET A 345 -9.13 23.29 -2.83
N ASN A 346 -9.09 24.32 -1.99
CA ASN A 346 -7.88 25.12 -1.79
C ASN A 346 -6.74 24.15 -1.50
N ALA A 347 -5.67 24.23 -2.29
CA ALA A 347 -4.46 23.45 -2.08
C ALA A 347 -3.95 23.74 -0.66
N HIS A 348 -4.18 22.82 0.26
CA HIS A 348 -3.77 22.99 1.64
C HIS A 348 -2.24 23.05 1.65
N GLN A 349 -1.68 24.14 2.17
CA GLN A 349 -0.27 24.24 2.53
C GLN A 349 0.07 23.00 3.36
N VAL A 350 0.93 22.12 2.86
CA VAL A 350 1.35 20.94 3.62
C VAL A 350 2.20 21.44 4.77
N SER A 351 1.72 21.18 5.99
CA SER A 351 2.48 21.41 7.21
C SER A 351 3.48 20.26 7.36
N PHE A 352 4.76 20.57 7.54
CA PHE A 352 5.76 19.58 7.91
C PHE A 352 5.93 19.60 9.43
N VAL A 353 6.34 18.47 10.00
CA VAL A 353 6.76 18.39 11.41
C VAL A 353 7.97 19.30 11.68
N ASP A 354 8.20 19.61 12.96
CA ASP A 354 9.40 20.32 13.39
C ASP A 354 10.68 19.51 13.06
N PRO A 355 11.80 20.17 12.67
CA PRO A 355 13.05 19.47 12.39
C PRO A 355 13.52 18.53 13.51
N SER A 356 13.27 18.88 14.78
CA SER A 356 13.62 18.02 15.93
C SER A 356 12.89 16.68 15.96
N GLU A 357 11.80 16.54 15.20
CA GLU A 357 11.04 15.29 15.06
C GLU A 357 11.54 14.38 13.93
N LEU A 358 12.48 14.86 13.11
CA LEU A 358 13.16 14.02 12.14
C LEU A 358 14.13 13.07 12.85
N PRO A 359 14.29 11.83 12.36
CA PRO A 359 15.20 10.87 12.95
C PRO A 359 16.67 11.32 12.83
N ASP A 360 17.50 10.87 13.76
CA ASP A 360 18.96 11.12 13.73
C ASP A 360 19.68 10.40 12.59
N TYR A 361 19.01 9.44 11.95
CA TYR A 361 19.51 8.73 10.78
C TYR A 361 18.40 8.61 9.75
N LYS A 362 18.74 8.77 8.47
CA LYS A 362 17.79 8.49 7.39
C LYS A 362 17.32 7.03 7.46
N PRO A 363 16.01 6.77 7.31
CA PRO A 363 15.50 5.41 7.32
C PRO A 363 16.06 4.59 6.14
N ALA A 364 16.09 3.26 6.29
CA ALA A 364 16.55 2.37 5.23
C ALA A 364 15.55 2.24 4.07
N PHE A 365 14.25 2.38 4.35
CA PHE A 365 13.16 2.18 3.40
C PHE A 365 11.91 3.01 3.79
N PHE A 366 10.96 3.11 2.86
CA PHE A 366 9.65 3.73 3.06
C PHE A 366 8.52 2.68 3.05
N ALA A 367 7.27 3.13 3.26
CA ALA A 367 6.11 2.26 3.21
C ALA A 367 5.94 1.63 1.82
N GLY A 368 5.51 0.36 1.76
CA GLY A 368 5.35 -0.38 0.52
C GLY A 368 6.66 -0.68 -0.22
N ALA A 369 7.78 -0.76 0.51
CA ALA A 369 9.10 -1.05 -0.04
C ALA A 369 9.45 -2.55 -0.07
N VAL A 370 8.72 -3.38 0.67
CA VAL A 370 9.04 -4.80 0.86
C VAL A 370 8.12 -5.69 0.03
N ARG A 371 8.70 -6.68 -0.66
CA ARG A 371 7.98 -7.77 -1.35
C ARG A 371 8.74 -9.07 -1.16
N ALA A 372 8.02 -10.20 -1.20
CA ALA A 372 8.63 -11.53 -1.22
C ALA A 372 8.68 -12.07 -2.65
N ASP A 373 9.79 -12.69 -3.04
CA ASP A 373 9.84 -13.46 -4.29
C ASP A 373 9.36 -14.91 -4.11
N ALA A 374 9.25 -15.64 -5.21
CA ALA A 374 8.80 -17.05 -5.20
C ALA A 374 9.81 -18.00 -4.53
N GLN A 375 11.06 -17.58 -4.35
CA GLN A 375 12.13 -18.35 -3.69
C GLN A 375 12.14 -18.11 -2.17
N GLY A 376 11.35 -17.15 -1.69
CA GLY A 376 11.25 -16.79 -0.28
C GLY A 376 12.32 -15.79 0.17
N ASN A 377 12.90 -15.01 -0.74
CA ASN A 377 13.71 -13.86 -0.39
C ASN A 377 12.84 -12.61 -0.27
N LEU A 378 13.25 -11.69 0.60
CA LEU A 378 12.67 -10.36 0.70
C LEU A 378 13.43 -9.40 -0.21
N TRP A 379 12.69 -8.71 -1.06
CA TRP A 379 13.18 -7.62 -1.89
C TRP A 379 12.74 -6.30 -1.26
N ILE A 380 13.71 -5.51 -0.81
CA ILE A 380 13.47 -4.27 -0.06
C ILE A 380 14.01 -3.09 -0.86
N ARG A 381 13.12 -2.22 -1.35
CA ARG A 381 13.53 -0.98 -2.01
C ARG A 381 14.16 -0.03 -1.00
N THR A 382 15.47 0.17 -1.12
CA THR A 382 16.22 1.01 -0.19
C THR A 382 16.17 2.49 -0.57
N ILE A 383 16.23 3.36 0.43
CA ILE A 383 16.46 4.79 0.22
C ILE A 383 17.94 4.97 -0.12
N PRO A 384 18.28 5.56 -1.28
CA PRO A 384 19.67 5.75 -1.66
C PRO A 384 20.35 6.74 -0.71
N THR A 385 21.47 6.32 -0.13
CA THR A 385 22.32 7.16 0.75
C THR A 385 23.32 7.99 -0.06
N LYS A 386 23.49 7.66 -1.35
CA LYS A 386 24.29 8.35 -2.35
C LYS A 386 23.53 8.36 -3.67
N ALA A 387 23.82 9.30 -4.57
CA ALA A 387 23.22 9.29 -5.90
C ALA A 387 23.61 8.00 -6.65
N ILE A 388 22.61 7.23 -7.10
CA ILE A 388 22.81 6.00 -7.86
C ILE A 388 22.14 6.21 -9.23
N PRO A 389 22.92 6.39 -10.32
CA PRO A 389 22.35 6.48 -11.66
C PRO A 389 21.76 5.12 -12.07
N GLY A 390 20.68 5.12 -12.84
CA GLY A 390 20.10 3.90 -13.44
C GLY A 390 18.77 3.43 -12.85
N GLY A 391 18.38 3.92 -11.67
CA GLY A 391 17.09 3.60 -11.03
C GLY A 391 17.23 3.05 -9.60
N PRO A 392 16.11 2.69 -8.94
CA PRO A 392 16.12 2.29 -7.54
C PRO A 392 16.84 0.95 -7.31
N VAL A 393 17.45 0.82 -6.13
CA VAL A 393 18.16 -0.39 -5.70
C VAL A 393 17.37 -1.12 -4.64
N TYR A 394 17.24 -2.43 -4.84
CA TYR A 394 16.62 -3.35 -3.92
C TYR A 394 17.68 -4.20 -3.25
N ASP A 395 17.64 -4.26 -1.93
CA ASP A 395 18.37 -5.26 -1.15
C ASP A 395 17.56 -6.58 -1.21
N VAL A 396 18.23 -7.69 -1.53
CA VAL A 396 17.64 -9.03 -1.54
C VAL A 396 18.15 -9.79 -0.33
N ILE A 397 17.24 -10.15 0.56
CA ILE A 397 17.54 -10.74 1.85
C ILE A 397 16.95 -12.14 1.90
N ASP A 398 17.78 -13.13 2.22
CA ASP A 398 17.33 -14.52 2.34
C ASP A 398 16.53 -14.77 3.63
N ARG A 399 16.06 -16.01 3.80
CA ARG A 399 15.30 -16.43 4.98
C ARG A 399 16.09 -16.42 6.29
N ASN A 400 17.42 -16.39 6.23
CA ASN A 400 18.28 -16.26 7.41
C ASN A 400 18.44 -14.78 7.82
N GLY A 401 17.89 -13.85 7.03
CA GLY A 401 18.08 -12.41 7.19
C GLY A 401 19.43 -11.92 6.68
N ALA A 402 20.13 -12.71 5.84
CA ALA A 402 21.37 -12.31 5.23
C ALA A 402 21.12 -11.54 3.92
N LEU A 403 21.83 -10.43 3.73
CA LEU A 403 21.87 -9.73 2.43
C LEU A 403 22.64 -10.61 1.44
N VAL A 404 21.95 -11.15 0.44
CA VAL A 404 22.52 -12.06 -0.57
C VAL A 404 22.70 -11.40 -1.93
N GLU A 405 22.04 -10.27 -2.17
CA GLU A 405 22.19 -9.53 -3.42
C GLU A 405 21.74 -8.07 -3.28
N ARG A 406 22.23 -7.21 -4.17
CA ARG A 406 21.62 -5.90 -4.45
C ARG A 406 21.32 -5.78 -5.94
N VAL A 407 20.07 -5.45 -6.25
CA VAL A 407 19.56 -5.43 -7.62
C VAL A 407 19.04 -4.05 -7.97
N GLN A 408 19.56 -3.48 -9.06
CA GLN A 408 19.11 -2.22 -9.61
C GLN A 408 17.98 -2.45 -10.62
N ILE A 409 16.86 -1.79 -10.38
CA ILE A 409 15.71 -1.78 -11.28
C ILE A 409 15.84 -0.57 -12.22
N PRO A 410 15.56 -0.70 -13.52
CA PRO A 410 15.69 0.42 -14.45
C PRO A 410 14.83 1.62 -14.05
N ALA A 411 15.32 2.83 -14.34
CA ALA A 411 14.61 4.07 -14.06
C ALA A 411 13.19 4.07 -14.69
N GLY A 412 12.23 4.65 -13.97
CA GLY A 412 10.82 4.70 -14.36
C GLY A 412 10.06 3.38 -14.20
N ARG A 413 10.69 2.32 -13.65
CA ARG A 413 10.04 1.04 -13.33
C ARG A 413 9.83 0.88 -11.83
N THR A 414 8.79 0.16 -11.46
CA THR A 414 8.54 -0.27 -10.08
C THR A 414 8.04 -1.71 -10.08
N ILE A 415 8.64 -2.56 -9.25
CA ILE A 415 8.18 -3.96 -9.08
C ILE A 415 6.78 -3.97 -8.46
N ILE A 416 5.84 -4.64 -9.12
CA ILE A 416 4.46 -4.82 -8.66
C ILE A 416 4.18 -6.23 -8.16
N GLU A 417 4.82 -7.26 -8.72
CA GLU A 417 4.64 -8.65 -8.27
C GLU A 417 5.76 -9.57 -8.76
N PHE A 418 6.02 -10.65 -8.04
CA PHE A 418 6.89 -11.75 -8.50
C PHE A 418 6.07 -12.93 -9.00
N GLY A 419 6.54 -13.55 -10.09
CA GLY A 419 5.92 -14.72 -10.68
C GLY A 419 6.78 -15.98 -10.56
N PRO A 420 6.25 -17.13 -10.98
CA PRO A 420 7.01 -18.38 -11.04
C PRO A 420 8.23 -18.24 -11.96
N ASN A 421 9.20 -19.13 -11.78
CA ASN A 421 10.41 -19.23 -12.62
C ASN A 421 11.25 -17.94 -12.68
N GLY A 422 11.20 -17.13 -11.61
CA GLY A 422 11.97 -15.89 -11.52
C GLY A 422 11.43 -14.76 -12.39
N ALA A 423 10.14 -14.79 -12.75
CA ALA A 423 9.51 -13.66 -13.42
C ALA A 423 9.35 -12.47 -12.45
N VAL A 424 9.60 -11.27 -12.95
CA VAL A 424 9.38 -10.00 -12.22
C VAL A 424 8.43 -9.15 -13.04
N TYR A 425 7.27 -8.81 -12.46
CA TYR A 425 6.32 -7.91 -13.08
C TYR A 425 6.56 -6.49 -12.57
N MET A 426 6.62 -5.54 -13.49
CA MET A 426 6.91 -4.14 -13.20
C MET A 426 5.89 -3.23 -13.88
N VAL A 427 5.57 -2.13 -13.23
CA VAL A 427 4.90 -1.00 -13.88
C VAL A 427 5.97 -0.08 -14.41
N ALA A 428 5.97 0.16 -15.73
CA ALA A 428 6.81 1.16 -16.39
C ALA A 428 5.98 2.42 -16.67
N ARG A 429 6.49 3.58 -16.27
CA ARG A 429 5.83 4.88 -16.51
C ARG A 429 6.53 5.67 -17.59
N GLU A 430 5.73 6.17 -18.52
CA GLU A 430 6.15 7.00 -19.65
C GLU A 430 5.17 8.16 -19.80
N GLY A 431 5.56 9.34 -19.30
CA GLY A 431 4.64 10.47 -19.17
C GLY A 431 3.48 10.13 -18.23
N THR A 432 2.24 10.30 -18.70
CA THR A 432 1.02 9.94 -17.97
C THR A 432 0.59 8.48 -18.16
N ASN A 433 1.25 7.75 -19.05
CA ASN A 433 0.91 6.37 -19.38
C ASN A 433 1.70 5.39 -18.51
N SER A 434 1.06 4.27 -18.19
CA SER A 434 1.70 3.14 -17.52
C SER A 434 1.55 1.87 -18.35
N TYR A 435 2.59 1.04 -18.38
CA TYR A 435 2.62 -0.26 -19.05
C TYR A 435 2.99 -1.34 -18.04
N LEU A 436 2.49 -2.55 -18.25
CA LEU A 436 2.97 -3.71 -17.53
C LEU A 436 4.14 -4.32 -18.32
N GLU A 437 5.30 -4.45 -17.68
CA GLU A 437 6.48 -5.13 -18.19
C GLU A 437 6.70 -6.41 -17.38
N LYS A 438 7.16 -7.48 -18.04
CA LYS A 438 7.65 -8.71 -17.42
C LYS A 438 9.12 -8.85 -17.75
N ALA A 439 9.94 -9.00 -16.71
CA ALA A 439 11.37 -9.26 -16.79
C ALA A 439 11.72 -10.56 -16.07
N SER A 440 13.00 -10.94 -16.11
CA SER A 440 13.55 -12.01 -15.28
C SER A 440 14.38 -11.45 -14.12
N ILE A 441 14.44 -12.18 -13.01
CA ILE A 441 15.35 -11.85 -11.90
C ILE A 441 16.80 -11.86 -12.40
N ARG A 442 17.14 -12.76 -13.34
CA ARG A 442 18.47 -12.92 -13.95
C ARG A 442 18.40 -12.99 -15.46
#